data_AF-A0A2H4T1H9-F1
#
_entry.id   AF-A0A2H4T1H9-F1
#
_cell.length_a   1.000
_cell.length_b   1.000
_cell.length_c   1.000
_cell.angle_alpha   90.00
_cell.angle_beta   90.00
_cell.angle_gamma   90.00
#
_symmetry.space_group_name_H-M   'P 1'
#
loop_
_entity.id
_entity.type
_entity.pdbx_description
1 polymer ?
#
loop_
_entity_poly.entity_id
_entity_poly.type
_entity_poly.pdbx_seq_one_letter_code
_entity_poly.pdbx_strand_id
1 'polypeptide(L)'
;EFKLKQMWRSPNGTIRNILNGTVFREPILCKNVPRLIPGWTKPICIGRHAFGDQYKATDTVIKGPGKLQMVFVPEGGEKIELDVYDFTGAGGVALSMYNTDESIYSFAEA
;
A
#
# COMPACT_ATOMS: atom_id res chain seq x y z
N GLU A 1 12.84 19.47 12.84
CA GLU A 1 14.13 18.90 12.35
C GLU A 1 14.59 19.53 11.04
N PHE A 2 13.84 19.46 9.92
CA PHE A 2 14.34 19.90 8.59
C PHE A 2 13.64 21.10 7.90
N LYS A 3 12.65 21.75 8.54
CA LYS A 3 11.88 22.88 7.96
C LYS A 3 11.38 22.64 6.52
N LEU A 4 10.79 21.47 6.27
CA LEU A 4 10.29 21.09 4.94
C LEU A 4 9.05 21.90 4.56
N LYS A 5 8.89 22.17 3.26
CA LYS A 5 7.71 22.86 2.70
C LYS A 5 6.41 22.06 2.89
N GLN A 6 6.52 20.74 2.84
CA GLN A 6 5.42 19.80 3.03
C GLN A 6 5.99 18.43 3.42
N MET A 7 5.13 17.51 3.83
CA MET A 7 5.50 16.11 3.95
C MET A 7 5.58 15.48 2.56
N TRP A 8 6.80 15.24 2.11
CA TRP A 8 7.06 14.59 0.83
C TRP A 8 6.71 13.10 0.88
N ARG A 9 6.19 12.58 -0.24
CA ARG A 9 5.95 11.15 -0.40
C ARG A 9 7.28 10.38 -0.38
N SER A 10 7.23 9.12 0.03
CA SER A 10 8.40 8.24 0.07
C SER A 10 9.08 8.12 -1.30
N PRO A 11 10.38 8.46 -1.43
CA PRO A 11 11.11 8.34 -2.70
C PRO A 11 11.10 6.91 -3.26
N ASN A 12 11.20 5.92 -2.38
CA ASN A 12 11.12 4.50 -2.75
C ASN A 12 9.76 4.15 -3.36
N GLY A 13 8.67 4.67 -2.77
CA GLY A 13 7.32 4.48 -3.28
C GLY A 13 7.15 5.12 -4.66
N THR A 14 7.64 6.36 -4.82
CA THR A 14 7.60 7.07 -6.10
C THR A 14 8.28 6.28 -7.23
N ILE A 15 9.52 5.82 -7.03
CA ILE A 15 10.27 5.08 -8.05
C ILE A 15 9.58 3.75 -8.39
N ARG A 16 9.18 2.97 -7.36
CA ARG A 16 8.52 1.67 -7.57
C ARG A 16 7.20 1.80 -8.30
N ASN A 17 6.45 2.88 -8.04
CA ASN A 17 5.20 3.13 -8.74
C ASN A 17 5.39 3.46 -10.22
N ILE A 18 6.52 4.07 -10.59
CA ILE A 18 6.87 4.35 -11.99
C ILE A 18 7.31 3.07 -12.68
N LEU A 19 8.17 2.28 -12.02
CA LEU A 19 8.73 1.07 -12.60
C LEU A 19 7.77 -0.12 -12.58
N ASN A 20 6.82 -0.15 -11.64
CA ASN A 20 6.02 -1.32 -11.27
C ASN A 20 6.92 -2.53 -10.90
N GLY A 21 6.30 -3.66 -10.54
CA GLY A 21 6.98 -4.97 -10.44
C GLY A 21 7.20 -5.51 -9.03
N THR A 22 8.14 -6.44 -8.93
CA THR A 22 8.36 -7.25 -7.73
C THR A 22 9.73 -6.98 -7.13
N VAL A 23 9.78 -6.66 -5.83
CA VAL A 23 11.03 -6.52 -5.11
C VAL A 23 11.36 -7.82 -4.40
N PHE A 24 12.39 -8.52 -4.89
CA PHE A 24 12.91 -9.73 -4.24
C PHE A 24 13.90 -9.36 -3.13
N ARG A 25 13.75 -10.02 -1.98
CA ARG A 25 14.63 -9.87 -0.82
C ARG A 25 15.07 -11.23 -0.33
N GLU A 26 16.37 -11.45 -0.35
CA GLU A 26 17.00 -12.68 0.16
C GLU A 26 18.07 -12.31 1.20
N PRO A 27 18.24 -13.10 2.28
CA PRO A 27 19.32 -12.89 3.23
C PRO A 27 20.68 -13.24 2.61
N ILE A 28 21.71 -12.44 2.95
CA ILE A 28 23.11 -12.82 2.75
C ILE A 28 23.53 -13.67 3.95
N LEU A 29 23.84 -14.94 3.71
CA LEU A 29 24.16 -15.89 4.78
C LEU A 29 25.66 -15.93 5.10
N CYS A 30 26.02 -15.56 6.33
CA CYS A 30 27.37 -15.65 6.85
C CYS A 30 27.52 -16.90 7.72
N LYS A 31 28.56 -17.72 7.47
CA LYS A 31 28.80 -18.97 8.20
C LYS A 31 29.00 -18.78 9.71
N ASN A 32 29.46 -17.61 10.14
CA ASN A 32 29.78 -17.28 11.53
C ASN A 32 28.69 -16.48 12.25
N VAL A 33 27.55 -16.20 11.61
CA VAL A 33 26.45 -15.45 12.23
C VAL A 33 25.30 -16.40 12.54
N PRO A 34 24.94 -16.61 13.82
CA PRO A 34 23.79 -17.45 14.18
C PRO A 34 22.47 -16.80 13.75
N ARG A 35 21.52 -17.63 13.34
CA ARG A 35 20.18 -17.19 12.91
C ARG A 35 19.24 -17.09 14.09
N LEU A 36 18.30 -16.13 14.03
CA LEU A 36 17.26 -15.96 15.05
C LEU A 36 16.36 -17.20 15.18
N ILE A 37 16.06 -17.84 14.05
CA ILE A 37 15.31 -19.09 13.98
C ILE A 37 16.28 -20.20 13.57
N PRO A 38 16.74 -21.06 14.49
CA PRO A 38 17.78 -22.04 14.21
C PRO A 38 17.41 -23.06 13.12
N GLY A 39 16.12 -23.40 13.01
CA GLY A 39 15.61 -24.35 12.03
C GLY A 39 15.64 -23.86 10.57
N TRP A 40 15.86 -22.56 10.35
CA TRP A 40 15.96 -22.00 9.00
C TRP A 40 17.34 -22.27 8.40
N THR A 41 17.50 -23.47 7.85
CA THR A 41 18.78 -23.94 7.28
C THR A 41 19.00 -23.50 5.83
N LYS A 42 17.93 -23.11 5.12
CA LYS A 42 17.95 -22.61 3.74
C LYS A 42 17.51 -21.14 3.70
N PRO A 43 17.96 -20.34 2.71
CA PRO A 43 17.48 -18.97 2.55
C PRO A 43 15.98 -18.97 2.21
N ILE A 44 15.30 -17.90 2.62
CA ILE A 44 13.92 -17.61 2.24
C ILE A 44 13.95 -16.30 1.46
N CYS A 45 13.52 -16.34 0.20
CA CYS A 45 13.35 -15.15 -0.62
C CYS A 45 11.91 -14.65 -0.53
N ILE A 46 11.73 -13.35 -0.30
CA ILE A 46 10.42 -12.71 -0.26
C ILE A 46 10.26 -11.89 -1.53
N GLY A 47 9.29 -12.28 -2.38
CA GLY A 47 8.78 -11.46 -3.47
C GLY A 47 7.74 -10.49 -2.93
N ARG A 48 8.05 -9.19 -2.93
CA ARG A 48 7.14 -8.13 -2.47
C ARG A 48 6.54 -7.40 -3.67
N HIS A 49 5.22 -7.43 -3.81
CA HIS A 49 4.49 -6.59 -4.76
C HIS A 49 4.74 -5.11 -4.46
N ALA A 50 5.24 -4.37 -5.43
CA ALA A 50 5.75 -3.01 -5.24
C ALA A 50 4.85 -1.94 -5.87
N PHE A 51 3.53 -2.15 -5.84
CA PHE A 51 2.55 -1.24 -6.44
C PHE A 51 1.28 -1.15 -5.60
N GLY A 52 0.63 0.02 -5.63
CA GLY A 52 -0.71 0.22 -5.07
C GLY A 52 -0.80 0.15 -3.54
N ASP A 53 -1.96 -0.30 -3.09
CA ASP A 53 -2.35 -0.51 -1.69
C ASP A 53 -2.07 0.73 -0.81
N GLN A 54 -1.73 0.49 0.46
CA GLN A 54 -1.35 1.51 1.44
C GLN A 54 -0.22 2.45 0.98
N TYR A 55 0.60 2.07 -0.01
CA TYR A 55 1.69 2.93 -0.50
C TYR A 55 1.22 4.02 -1.47
N LYS A 56 -0.01 3.91 -1.99
CA LYS A 56 -0.68 4.92 -2.82
C LYS A 56 -2.09 5.25 -2.32
N ALA A 57 -2.35 4.97 -1.06
CA ALA A 57 -3.63 5.27 -0.46
C ALA A 57 -3.85 6.78 -0.33
N THR A 58 -5.12 7.16 -0.27
CA THR A 58 -5.56 8.49 0.16
C THR A 58 -6.17 8.37 1.53
N ASP A 59 -5.66 9.15 2.48
CA ASP A 59 -6.11 9.16 3.86
C ASP A 59 -6.53 10.55 4.31
N THR A 60 -7.42 10.59 5.31
CA THR A 60 -7.87 11.85 5.90
C THR A 60 -8.37 11.67 7.32
N VAL A 61 -8.31 12.74 8.10
CA VAL A 61 -8.95 12.84 9.42
C VAL A 61 -10.37 13.38 9.22
N ILE A 62 -11.36 12.62 9.65
CA ILE A 62 -12.76 13.02 9.63
C ILE A 62 -13.07 13.78 10.92
N LYS A 63 -13.70 14.95 10.81
CA LYS A 63 -14.05 15.81 11.94
C LYS A 63 -15.58 15.93 12.04
N GLY A 64 -16.15 15.43 13.13
CA GLY A 64 -17.59 15.45 13.38
C GLY A 64 -18.38 14.35 12.67
N PRO A 65 -19.71 14.38 12.80
CA PRO A 65 -20.60 13.39 12.21
C PRO A 65 -20.78 13.59 10.69
N GLY A 66 -21.01 12.50 9.97
CA GLY A 66 -21.23 12.52 8.53
C GLY A 66 -21.14 11.13 7.90
N LYS A 67 -21.66 11.00 6.68
CA LYS A 67 -21.63 9.75 5.92
C LYS A 67 -20.40 9.70 5.02
N LEU A 68 -19.61 8.65 5.15
CA LEU A 68 -18.49 8.34 4.27
C LEU A 68 -18.93 7.36 3.19
N GLN A 69 -18.74 7.75 1.94
CA GLN A 69 -19.04 6.91 0.77
C GLN A 69 -17.81 6.77 -0.12
N MET A 70 -17.73 5.65 -0.81
CA MET A 70 -16.81 5.41 -1.91
C MET A 70 -17.57 5.51 -3.22
N VAL A 71 -17.06 6.32 -4.14
CA VAL A 71 -17.74 6.63 -5.40
C VAL A 71 -16.82 6.27 -6.56
N PHE A 72 -17.32 5.45 -7.49
CA PHE A 72 -16.66 5.15 -8.75
C PHE A 72 -17.50 5.68 -9.92
N VAL A 73 -16.87 6.50 -10.76
CA VAL A 73 -17.49 7.14 -11.93
C VAL A 73 -16.85 6.53 -13.18
N PRO A 74 -17.52 5.60 -13.88
CA PRO A 74 -16.96 5.02 -15.09
C PRO A 74 -17.02 6.03 -16.26
N GLU A 75 -16.14 5.87 -17.26
CA GLU A 75 -16.19 6.65 -18.52
C GLU A 75 -17.38 6.27 -19.43
N GLY A 76 -18.22 5.34 -18.98
CA GLY A 76 -19.50 4.95 -19.57
C GLY A 76 -20.18 3.92 -18.67
N GLY A 77 -21.47 4.10 -18.44
CA GLY A 77 -22.24 3.23 -17.54
C GLY A 77 -22.68 3.93 -16.25
N GLU A 78 -23.24 3.15 -15.32
CA GLU A 78 -23.81 3.69 -14.08
C GLU A 78 -22.73 3.94 -13.02
N LYS A 79 -22.89 5.07 -12.32
CA LYS A 79 -22.08 5.42 -11.17
C LYS A 79 -22.29 4.38 -10.06
N ILE A 80 -21.19 3.96 -9.43
CA ILE A 80 -21.23 3.08 -8.26
C ILE A 80 -21.03 3.94 -7.02
N GLU A 81 -21.96 3.86 -6.08
CA GLU A 81 -21.85 4.48 -4.75
C GLU A 81 -21.93 3.39 -3.68
N LEU A 82 -20.92 3.32 -2.83
CA LEU A 82 -20.83 2.36 -1.75
C LEU A 82 -20.75 3.10 -0.42
N ASP A 83 -21.66 2.78 0.50
CA ASP A 83 -21.61 3.30 1.85
C ASP A 83 -20.49 2.61 2.63
N VAL A 84 -19.55 3.41 3.16
CA VAL A 84 -18.42 2.88 3.94
C VAL A 84 -18.77 2.91 5.42
N TYR A 85 -19.17 4.08 5.94
CA TYR A 85 -19.49 4.24 7.35
C TYR A 85 -20.26 5.54 7.63
N ASP A 86 -21.14 5.51 8.63
CA ASP A 86 -21.80 6.70 9.18
C ASP A 86 -21.11 7.13 10.49
N PHE A 87 -20.34 8.22 10.43
CA PHE A 87 -19.75 8.83 11.63
C PHE A 87 -20.83 9.55 12.42
N THR A 88 -21.02 9.16 13.68
CA THR A 88 -22.01 9.77 14.59
C THR A 88 -21.39 10.58 15.74
N GLY A 89 -20.08 10.40 15.98
CA GLY A 89 -19.35 11.01 17.08
C GLY A 89 -18.46 12.19 16.68
N ALA A 90 -17.41 12.42 17.47
CA ALA A 90 -16.49 13.55 17.30
C ALA A 90 -15.64 13.48 16.01
N GLY A 91 -15.56 12.33 15.34
CA GLY A 91 -14.79 12.13 14.11
C GLY A 91 -14.06 10.79 14.09
N GLY A 92 -13.03 10.69 13.26
CA GLY A 92 -12.22 9.49 13.10
C GLY A 92 -11.19 9.65 11.98
N VAL A 93 -10.84 8.55 11.31
CA VAL A 93 -9.95 8.54 10.15
C VAL A 93 -10.54 7.68 9.04
N ALA A 94 -10.20 8.01 7.80
CA ALA A 94 -10.59 7.25 6.63
C ALA A 94 -9.37 6.98 5.75
N LEU A 95 -9.36 5.82 5.09
CA LEU A 95 -8.31 5.37 4.19
C LEU A 95 -8.98 4.72 2.97
N SER A 96 -8.56 5.10 1.78
CA SER A 96 -8.94 4.43 0.53
C SER A 96 -7.68 4.02 -0.22
N MET A 97 -7.65 2.79 -0.71
CA MET A 97 -6.52 2.22 -1.44
C MET A 97 -7.00 1.46 -2.68
N TYR A 98 -6.08 1.19 -3.60
CA TYR A 98 -6.40 0.52 -4.86
C TYR A 98 -5.23 -0.35 -5.32
N ASN A 99 -5.55 -1.31 -6.18
CA ASN A 99 -4.59 -2.05 -7.00
C ASN A 99 -5.18 -2.26 -8.39
N THR A 100 -4.43 -2.84 -9.32
CA THR A 100 -4.91 -3.13 -10.68
C THR A 100 -4.62 -4.57 -11.05
N ASP A 101 -5.54 -5.18 -11.79
CA ASP A 101 -5.40 -6.56 -12.28
C ASP A 101 -4.07 -6.74 -13.03
N GLU A 102 -3.73 -5.81 -13.92
CA GLU A 102 -2.47 -5.84 -14.68
C GLU A 102 -1.23 -5.86 -13.78
N SER A 103 -1.23 -5.09 -12.69
CA SER A 103 -0.11 -5.11 -11.74
C SER A 103 -0.07 -6.42 -10.93
N ILE A 104 -1.22 -6.98 -10.57
CA ILE A 104 -1.32 -8.24 -9.83
C ILE A 104 -0.87 -9.42 -10.71
N TYR A 105 -1.29 -9.48 -11.98
CA TYR A 105 -0.83 -10.50 -12.92
C TYR A 105 0.68 -10.41 -13.14
N SER A 106 1.20 -9.20 -13.38
CA SER A 106 2.64 -8.99 -13.52
C SER A 106 3.42 -9.40 -12.26
N PHE A 107 2.86 -9.20 -11.06
CA PHE A 107 3.45 -9.70 -9.82
C PHE A 107 3.48 -11.22 -9.74
N ALA A 108 2.43 -11.90 -10.19
CA ALA A 108 2.35 -13.36 -10.17
C ALA A 108 3.30 -14.04 -11.17
N GLU A 109 3.63 -13.39 -12.29
CA GLU A 109 4.54 -13.91 -13.31
C GLU A 109 6.03 -13.69 -13.01
N ALA A 110 6.37 -12.76 -12.11
CA ALA A 110 7.74 -12.34 -11.80
C ALA A 110 8.51 -13.34 -10.92
#